data_AF-A0A9Q0VEZ7-F1
#
_entry.id   AF-A0A9Q0VEZ7-F1
#
_cell.length_a   1.000
_cell.length_b   1.000
_cell.length_c   1.000
_cell.angle_alpha   90.00
_cell.angle_beta   90.00
_cell.angle_gamma   90.00
#
_symmetry.space_group_name_H-M   'P 1'
#
loop_
_entity.id
_entity.type
_entity.pdbx_description
1 polymer ?
#
loop_
_entity_poly.entity_id
_entity_poly.type
_entity_poly.pdbx_seq_one_letter_code
_entity_poly.pdbx_strand_id
1 'polypeptide(L)'
;MSDLISGVDNLSVTETKSGGNDAGRIAEVKAWLASQFDAAGKDVPEFEYTPRNIAHLYNLATVSQAKTQAANIVANDFRQKAVEYRAQAARIREILENVGLAQESLPSNVVSSAQVLANVANLLNIRDTELSSFLVAMGDLSLRKTGVEEKRSKVQKESKILLDYTRKAIARLTYLKRTLTQLEDDVPPCEAQMENWRTNLAVMASKERQYLQQYSNYKSLLNRVGYSQDISHGMLVEMAEHRQDLEKKTKPIMDTLRSYQDLPPDKALATLAIEDKKRQYADAEKYLEDVLHSALTTTD
;
A
#
# COMPACT_ATOMS: atom_id res chain seq x y z
N MET A 1 -15.93 30.37 -11.62
CA MET A 1 -17.17 30.64 -12.38
C MET A 1 -17.17 29.71 -13.58
N SER A 2 -17.92 28.62 -13.65
CA SER A 2 -18.95 28.08 -12.76
C SER A 2 -19.04 26.57 -13.00
N ASP A 3 -19.25 25.81 -11.93
CA ASP A 3 -19.63 24.39 -11.93
C ASP A 3 -20.93 24.16 -12.69
N LEU A 4 -21.09 22.96 -13.29
CA LEU A 4 -22.12 21.99 -12.89
C LEU A 4 -22.21 20.83 -13.90
N ILE A 5 -21.79 19.67 -13.40
CA ILE A 5 -22.16 18.34 -13.87
C ILE A 5 -23.63 18.11 -13.49
N SER A 6 -24.49 17.75 -14.44
CA SER A 6 -25.72 16.96 -14.24
C SER A 6 -26.49 16.85 -15.55
N GLY A 7 -26.94 15.64 -15.90
CA GLY A 7 -27.95 15.45 -16.95
C GLY A 7 -27.77 14.20 -17.79
N VAL A 8 -27.67 13.03 -17.15
CA VAL A 8 -28.13 11.79 -17.78
C VAL A 8 -29.65 11.91 -17.84
N ASP A 9 -30.22 11.94 -19.06
CA ASP A 9 -31.61 11.55 -19.22
C ASP A 9 -31.87 10.92 -20.59
N ASN A 10 -32.77 9.95 -20.54
CA ASN A 10 -33.06 8.96 -21.56
C ASN A 10 -33.58 9.55 -22.87
N LEU A 11 -33.05 9.05 -23.99
CA LEU A 11 -33.78 9.01 -25.26
C LEU A 11 -33.83 7.57 -25.75
N SER A 12 -34.90 6.89 -25.35
CA SER A 12 -35.41 5.73 -26.08
C SER A 12 -35.85 6.20 -27.47
N VAL A 13 -35.10 5.83 -28.51
CA VAL A 13 -35.53 5.97 -29.90
C VAL A 13 -35.58 4.58 -30.51
N THR A 14 -36.77 3.99 -30.37
CA THR A 14 -37.49 3.20 -31.38
C THR A 14 -36.65 2.51 -32.46
N GLU A 15 -36.55 1.19 -32.32
CA GLU A 15 -36.26 0.26 -33.40
C GLU A 15 -37.33 0.37 -34.50
N THR A 16 -37.00 1.02 -35.62
CA THR A 16 -37.74 0.86 -36.87
C THR A 16 -36.81 0.97 -38.08
N LYS A 17 -36.55 -0.18 -38.73
CA LYS A 17 -36.07 -0.39 -40.11
C LYS A 17 -34.82 0.39 -40.59
N SER A 18 -33.61 -0.07 -40.21
CA SER A 18 -32.32 0.31 -40.84
C SER A 18 -31.75 -0.75 -41.81
N GLY A 19 -32.38 -1.93 -41.92
CA GLY A 19 -31.78 -3.08 -42.62
C GLY A 19 -31.51 -2.91 -44.13
N GLY A 20 -32.15 -1.95 -44.80
CA GLY A 20 -31.95 -1.70 -46.24
C GLY A 20 -30.70 -0.88 -46.57
N ASN A 21 -30.28 0.02 -45.67
CA ASN A 21 -29.17 0.94 -45.92
C ASN A 21 -27.81 0.29 -45.57
N ASP A 22 -27.82 -0.63 -44.60
CA ASP A 22 -26.61 -1.31 -44.15
C ASP A 22 -26.13 -2.37 -45.16
N ALA A 23 -27.03 -3.03 -45.88
CA ALA A 23 -26.66 -4.00 -46.92
C ALA A 23 -25.90 -3.34 -48.09
N GLY A 24 -26.33 -2.15 -48.53
CA GLY A 24 -25.65 -1.36 -49.56
C GLY A 24 -24.26 -0.90 -49.10
N ARG A 25 -24.17 -0.37 -47.86
CA ARG A 25 -22.88 0.03 -47.26
C ARG A 25 -21.91 -1.13 -47.12
N ILE A 26 -22.39 -2.32 -46.76
CA ILE A 26 -21.57 -3.53 -46.67
C ILE A 26 -21.02 -3.93 -48.04
N ALA A 27 -21.84 -3.87 -49.10
CA ALA A 27 -21.39 -4.18 -50.45
C ALA A 27 -20.32 -3.20 -50.96
N GLU A 28 -20.51 -1.90 -50.73
CA GLU A 28 -19.54 -0.86 -51.08
C GLU A 28 -18.21 -1.03 -50.32
N VAL A 29 -18.27 -1.30 -49.01
CA VAL A 29 -17.08 -1.57 -48.19
C VAL A 29 -16.34 -2.80 -48.68
N LYS A 30 -17.05 -3.90 -48.99
CA LYS A 30 -16.45 -5.13 -49.51
C LYS A 30 -15.75 -4.90 -50.86
N ALA A 31 -16.42 -4.21 -51.79
CA ALA A 31 -15.84 -3.89 -53.09
C ALA A 31 -14.61 -2.98 -52.97
N TRP A 32 -14.69 -1.96 -52.10
CA TRP A 32 -13.56 -1.07 -51.83
C TRP A 32 -12.39 -1.82 -51.20
N LEU A 33 -12.62 -2.64 -50.17
CA LEU A 33 -11.57 -3.45 -49.54
C LEU A 33 -10.93 -4.40 -50.55
N ALA A 34 -11.74 -5.11 -51.36
CA ALA A 34 -11.21 -5.99 -52.41
C ALA A 34 -10.30 -5.23 -53.37
N SER A 35 -10.71 -4.05 -53.85
CA SER A 35 -9.89 -3.21 -54.73
C SER A 35 -8.59 -2.73 -54.08
N GLN A 36 -8.61 -2.32 -52.81
CA GLN A 36 -7.40 -1.82 -52.12
C GLN A 36 -6.41 -2.94 -51.81
N PHE A 37 -6.90 -4.12 -51.41
CA PHE A 37 -6.06 -5.27 -51.08
C PHE A 37 -5.50 -5.95 -52.34
N ASP A 38 -6.30 -6.04 -53.40
CA ASP A 38 -5.85 -6.52 -54.72
C ASP A 38 -4.73 -5.64 -55.29
N ALA A 39 -4.86 -4.30 -55.19
CA ALA A 39 -3.80 -3.36 -55.57
C ALA A 39 -2.49 -3.57 -54.78
N ALA A 40 -2.55 -4.16 -53.59
CA ALA A 40 -1.41 -4.52 -52.76
C ALA A 40 -0.96 -5.98 -52.91
N GLY A 41 -1.61 -6.76 -53.79
CA GLY A 41 -1.36 -8.19 -53.99
C GLY A 41 -1.69 -9.04 -52.76
N LYS A 42 -2.69 -8.66 -51.98
CA LYS A 42 -3.11 -9.34 -50.75
C LYS A 42 -4.60 -9.67 -50.78
N ASP A 43 -4.98 -10.69 -50.02
CA ASP A 43 -6.39 -10.99 -49.76
C ASP A 43 -6.94 -10.10 -48.63
N VAL A 44 -8.25 -9.84 -48.67
CA VAL A 44 -8.95 -9.09 -47.62
C VAL A 44 -9.02 -9.94 -46.35
N PRO A 45 -8.47 -9.48 -45.21
CA PRO A 45 -8.56 -10.20 -43.95
C PRO A 45 -10.01 -10.37 -43.49
N GLU A 46 -10.30 -11.48 -42.82
CA GLU A 46 -11.60 -11.66 -42.17
C GLU A 46 -11.78 -10.64 -41.04
N PHE A 47 -12.95 -10.00 -41.01
CA PHE A 47 -13.31 -9.04 -39.96
C PHE A 47 -14.79 -9.18 -39.61
N GLU A 48 -15.14 -8.74 -38.40
CA GLU A 48 -16.51 -8.80 -37.91
C GLU A 48 -17.39 -7.71 -38.54
N TYR A 49 -18.50 -8.14 -39.15
CA TYR A 49 -19.50 -7.29 -39.80
C TYR A 49 -20.48 -6.67 -38.79
N THR A 50 -19.95 -6.01 -37.77
CA THR A 50 -20.73 -5.26 -36.78
C THR A 50 -21.17 -3.91 -37.38
N PRO A 51 -22.39 -3.40 -37.13
CA PRO A 51 -22.86 -2.12 -37.69
C PRO A 51 -21.91 -0.94 -37.43
N ARG A 52 -21.28 -0.92 -36.25
CA ARG A 52 -20.23 0.06 -35.90
C ARG A 52 -19.00 -0.06 -36.79
N ASN A 53 -18.50 -1.28 -37.03
CA ASN A 53 -17.32 -1.52 -37.87
C ASN A 53 -17.61 -1.13 -39.32
N ILE A 54 -18.79 -1.49 -39.83
CA ILE A 54 -19.22 -1.12 -41.19
C ILE A 54 -19.38 0.38 -41.33
N ALA A 55 -19.95 1.09 -40.35
CA ALA A 55 -20.03 2.54 -40.40
C ALA A 55 -18.65 3.21 -40.43
N HIS A 56 -17.68 2.71 -39.64
CA HIS A 56 -16.30 3.21 -39.67
C HIS A 56 -15.60 2.91 -41.00
N LEU A 57 -15.71 1.68 -41.50
CA LEU A 57 -15.12 1.27 -42.78
C LEU A 57 -15.74 1.99 -43.97
N TYR A 58 -17.06 2.23 -43.94
CA TYR A 58 -17.76 3.00 -44.96
C TYR A 58 -17.27 4.43 -45.00
N ASN A 59 -17.20 5.10 -43.85
CA ASN A 59 -16.64 6.46 -43.76
C ASN A 59 -15.19 6.50 -44.26
N LEU A 60 -14.38 5.50 -43.91
CA LEU A 60 -13.00 5.39 -44.39
C LEU A 60 -12.95 5.20 -45.91
N ALA A 61 -13.81 4.34 -46.47
CA ALA A 61 -13.92 4.10 -47.89
C ALA A 61 -14.32 5.38 -48.65
N THR A 62 -15.35 6.10 -48.18
CA THR A 62 -15.78 7.38 -48.78
C THR A 62 -14.66 8.41 -48.76
N VAL A 63 -13.97 8.58 -47.62
CA VAL A 63 -12.86 9.53 -47.51
C VAL A 63 -11.68 9.11 -48.38
N SER A 64 -11.36 7.82 -48.44
CA SER A 64 -10.30 7.27 -49.28
C SER A 64 -10.60 7.51 -50.76
N GLN A 65 -11.77 7.13 -51.23
CA GLN A 65 -12.19 7.30 -52.62
C GLN A 65 -12.22 8.77 -53.03
N ALA A 66 -12.78 9.66 -52.19
CA ALA A 66 -12.78 11.09 -52.44
C ALA A 66 -11.36 11.66 -52.56
N LYS A 67 -10.44 11.23 -51.69
CA LYS A 67 -9.02 11.62 -51.77
C LYS A 67 -8.34 11.09 -53.03
N THR A 68 -8.59 9.82 -53.40
CA THR A 68 -8.05 9.23 -54.64
C THR A 68 -8.57 9.96 -55.87
N GLN A 69 -9.85 10.30 -55.91
CA GLN A 69 -10.43 11.08 -57.00
C GLN A 69 -9.80 12.48 -57.08
N ALA A 70 -9.69 13.19 -55.95
CA ALA A 70 -9.06 14.49 -55.91
C ALA A 70 -7.58 14.43 -56.37
N ALA A 71 -6.84 13.40 -55.93
CA ALA A 71 -5.46 13.17 -56.36
C ALA A 71 -5.37 12.92 -57.87
N ASN A 72 -6.29 12.12 -58.44
CA ASN A 72 -6.34 11.87 -59.88
C ASN A 72 -6.65 13.13 -60.68
N ILE A 73 -7.56 13.99 -60.20
CA ILE A 73 -7.87 15.27 -60.85
C ILE A 73 -6.62 16.17 -60.85
N VAL A 74 -5.96 16.31 -59.72
CA VAL A 74 -4.73 17.12 -59.60
C VAL A 74 -3.59 16.56 -60.46
N ALA A 75 -3.43 15.23 -60.49
CA ALA A 75 -2.42 14.58 -61.33
C ALA A 75 -2.67 14.82 -62.83
N ASN A 76 -3.93 14.74 -63.27
CA ASN A 76 -4.30 15.03 -64.65
C ASN A 76 -4.06 16.51 -65.02
N ASP A 77 -4.43 17.44 -64.14
CA ASP A 77 -4.18 18.88 -64.31
C ASP A 77 -2.68 19.18 -64.40
N PHE A 78 -1.86 18.61 -63.52
CA PHE A 78 -0.40 18.76 -63.60
C PHE A 78 0.19 18.15 -64.87
N ARG A 79 -0.32 17.01 -65.33
CA ARG A 79 0.14 16.39 -66.58
C ARG A 79 -0.18 17.30 -67.77
N GLN A 80 -1.38 17.87 -67.82
CA GLN A 80 -1.77 18.81 -68.86
C GLN A 80 -0.88 20.06 -68.84
N LYS A 81 -0.76 20.71 -67.69
CA LYS A 81 0.12 21.89 -67.52
C LYS A 81 1.56 21.58 -67.94
N ALA A 82 2.08 20.42 -67.58
CA ALA A 82 3.43 20.02 -67.97
C ALA A 82 3.59 19.83 -69.48
N VAL A 83 2.54 19.44 -70.21
CA VAL A 83 2.55 19.39 -71.68
C VAL A 83 2.53 20.82 -72.25
N GLU A 84 1.67 21.69 -71.73
CA GLU A 84 1.58 23.09 -72.15
C GLU A 84 2.89 23.85 -71.91
N TYR A 85 3.51 23.72 -70.74
CA TYR A 85 4.81 24.32 -70.43
C TYR A 85 5.92 23.80 -71.35
N ARG A 86 5.92 22.51 -71.71
CA ARG A 86 6.90 21.96 -72.67
C ARG A 86 6.71 22.54 -74.06
N ALA A 87 5.47 22.65 -74.53
CA ALA A 87 5.16 23.26 -75.82
C ALA A 87 5.56 24.75 -75.85
N GLN A 88 5.27 25.50 -74.79
CA GLN A 88 5.68 26.89 -74.67
C GLN A 88 7.20 27.04 -74.59
N ALA A 89 7.90 26.17 -73.86
CA ALA A 89 9.36 26.17 -73.80
C ALA A 89 9.99 25.89 -75.19
N ALA A 90 9.40 24.98 -75.97
CA ALA A 90 9.84 24.72 -77.35
C ALA A 90 9.63 25.95 -78.24
N ARG A 91 8.45 26.59 -78.17
CA ARG A 91 8.15 27.84 -78.89
C ARG A 91 9.12 28.96 -78.56
N ILE A 92 9.40 29.19 -77.27
CA ILE A 92 10.34 30.23 -76.83
C ILE A 92 11.75 29.93 -77.34
N ARG A 93 12.18 28.67 -77.30
CA ARG A 93 13.48 28.25 -77.83
C ARG A 93 13.62 28.56 -79.31
N GLU A 94 12.62 28.22 -80.12
CA GLU A 94 12.59 28.52 -81.55
C GLU A 94 12.67 30.03 -81.83
N ILE A 95 11.94 30.85 -81.05
CA ILE A 95 12.02 32.32 -81.16
C ILE A 95 13.44 32.82 -80.85
N LEU A 96 14.05 32.31 -79.78
CA LEU A 96 15.42 32.70 -79.40
C LEU A 96 16.44 32.29 -80.46
N GLU A 97 16.30 31.10 -81.04
CA GLU A 97 17.12 30.62 -82.16
C GLU A 97 17.00 31.55 -83.38
N ASN A 98 15.78 31.93 -83.75
CA ASN A 98 15.53 32.85 -84.88
C ASN A 98 16.11 34.26 -84.68
N VAL A 99 16.26 34.71 -83.43
CA VAL A 99 16.85 36.02 -83.09
C VAL A 99 18.37 35.92 -82.82
N GLY A 100 18.96 34.73 -82.93
CA GLY A 100 20.39 34.50 -82.69
C GLY A 100 20.80 34.39 -81.22
N LEU A 101 19.82 34.28 -80.32
CA LEU A 101 19.99 34.11 -78.86
C LEU A 101 19.86 32.63 -78.44
N ALA A 102 20.25 31.71 -79.31
CA ALA A 102 20.31 30.29 -78.98
C ALA A 102 21.24 30.05 -77.77
N GLN A 103 20.93 29.05 -76.95
CA GLN A 103 21.78 28.73 -75.79
C GLN A 103 23.24 28.46 -76.19
N GLU A 104 23.44 27.83 -77.34
CA GLU A 104 24.75 27.50 -77.92
C GLU A 104 25.54 28.73 -78.39
N SER A 105 24.86 29.85 -78.69
CA SER A 105 25.52 31.08 -79.14
C SER A 105 25.92 32.01 -77.98
N LEU A 106 25.49 31.69 -76.75
CA LEU A 106 25.77 32.50 -75.57
C LEU A 106 27.08 32.09 -74.87
N PRO A 107 27.81 33.06 -74.28
CA PRO A 107 28.94 32.75 -73.42
C PRO A 107 28.55 31.83 -72.24
N SER A 108 29.40 30.86 -71.91
CA SER A 108 29.11 29.83 -70.90
C SER A 108 28.79 30.38 -69.50
N ASN A 109 29.39 31.52 -69.14
CA ASN A 109 29.12 32.23 -67.88
C ASN A 109 27.72 32.85 -67.82
N VAL A 110 27.17 33.27 -68.96
CA VAL A 110 25.80 33.81 -69.04
C VAL A 110 24.80 32.68 -68.90
N VAL A 111 25.04 31.56 -69.60
CA VAL A 111 24.21 30.34 -69.50
C VAL A 111 24.17 29.82 -68.07
N SER A 112 25.33 29.70 -67.40
CA SER A 112 25.38 29.21 -66.01
C SER A 112 24.66 30.15 -65.04
N SER A 113 24.81 31.46 -65.19
CA SER A 113 24.14 32.46 -64.35
C SER A 113 22.62 32.42 -64.53
N ALA A 114 22.13 32.34 -65.77
CA ALA A 114 20.70 32.20 -66.07
C ALA A 114 20.12 30.90 -65.51
N GLN A 115 20.88 29.79 -65.59
CA GLN A 115 20.47 28.51 -65.02
C GLN A 115 20.33 28.59 -63.48
N VAL A 116 21.29 29.24 -62.79
CA VAL A 116 21.19 29.45 -61.35
C VAL A 116 19.96 30.29 -61.00
N LEU A 117 19.73 31.39 -61.72
CA LEU A 117 18.58 32.25 -61.49
C LEU A 117 17.25 31.48 -61.67
N ALA A 118 17.12 30.70 -62.75
CA ALA A 118 15.95 29.87 -63.02
C ALA A 118 15.75 28.79 -61.94
N ASN A 119 16.83 28.16 -61.47
CA ASN A 119 16.77 27.17 -60.40
C ASN A 119 16.30 27.79 -59.08
N VAL A 120 16.82 28.97 -58.71
CA VAL A 120 16.40 29.67 -57.49
C VAL A 120 14.97 30.18 -57.61
N ALA A 121 14.55 30.70 -58.77
CA ALA A 121 13.16 31.10 -59.02
C ALA A 121 12.19 29.91 -58.86
N ASN A 122 12.53 28.75 -59.44
CA ASN A 122 11.76 27.52 -59.30
C ASN A 122 11.68 27.05 -57.84
N LEU A 123 12.79 27.11 -57.09
CA LEU A 123 12.83 26.72 -55.67
C LEU A 123 11.97 27.65 -54.80
N LEU A 124 11.97 28.95 -55.11
CA LEU A 124 11.17 29.97 -54.44
C LEU A 124 9.73 30.05 -54.98
N ASN A 125 9.40 29.28 -56.02
CA ASN A 125 8.11 29.27 -56.72
C ASN A 125 7.71 30.66 -57.25
N ILE A 126 8.66 31.36 -57.86
CA ILE A 126 8.51 32.68 -58.48
C ILE A 126 8.36 32.52 -60.01
N ARG A 127 7.58 33.40 -60.64
CA ARG A 127 7.28 33.35 -62.08
C ARG A 127 8.07 34.35 -62.93
N ASP A 128 8.67 35.34 -62.30
CA ASP A 128 9.46 36.39 -62.92
C ASP A 128 10.93 36.31 -62.48
N THR A 129 11.76 37.18 -63.05
CA THR A 129 13.17 37.34 -62.70
C THR A 129 13.42 38.67 -61.96
N GLU A 130 12.38 39.25 -61.36
CA GLU A 130 12.47 40.54 -60.67
C GLU A 130 13.12 40.39 -59.29
N LEU A 131 14.06 41.29 -58.97
CA LEU A 131 14.77 41.29 -57.69
C LEU A 131 13.82 41.42 -56.49
N SER A 132 12.78 42.25 -56.61
CA SER A 132 11.71 42.42 -55.61
C SER A 132 11.06 41.09 -55.25
N SER A 133 10.64 40.32 -56.26
CA SER A 133 10.01 39.01 -56.11
C SER A 133 10.94 38.02 -55.40
N PHE A 134 12.23 37.99 -55.76
CA PHE A 134 13.23 37.18 -55.07
C PHE A 134 13.37 37.56 -53.59
N LEU A 135 13.50 38.85 -53.29
CA LEU A 135 13.68 39.33 -51.92
C LEU A 135 12.49 38.99 -51.02
N VAL A 136 11.26 39.16 -51.52
CA VAL A 136 10.04 38.81 -50.80
C VAL A 136 9.99 37.30 -50.53
N ALA A 137 10.18 36.47 -51.55
CA ALA A 137 10.10 35.02 -51.40
C ALA A 137 11.21 34.45 -50.49
N MET A 138 12.42 35.02 -50.54
CA MET A 138 13.51 34.66 -49.62
C MET A 138 13.19 35.09 -48.17
N GLY A 139 12.57 36.25 -47.99
CA GLY A 139 12.08 36.72 -46.69
C GLY A 139 11.04 35.76 -46.11
N ASP A 140 10.02 35.42 -46.90
CA ASP A 140 8.96 34.46 -46.52
C ASP A 140 9.53 33.07 -46.21
N LEU A 141 10.48 32.59 -47.01
CA LEU A 141 11.16 31.32 -46.74
C LEU A 141 11.96 31.37 -45.44
N SER A 142 12.66 32.48 -45.17
CA SER A 142 13.43 32.66 -43.93
C SER A 142 12.52 32.70 -42.71
N LEU A 143 11.39 33.41 -42.77
CA LEU A 143 10.39 33.43 -41.68
C LEU A 143 9.76 32.06 -41.45
N ARG A 144 9.43 31.32 -42.53
CA ARG A 144 8.93 29.94 -42.40
C ARG A 144 9.99 29.03 -41.77
N LYS A 145 11.26 29.16 -42.16
CA LYS A 145 12.37 28.39 -41.61
C LYS A 145 12.51 28.63 -40.10
N THR A 146 12.55 29.89 -39.66
CA THR A 146 12.67 30.22 -38.23
C THR A 146 11.47 29.71 -37.43
N GLY A 147 10.25 29.84 -37.95
CA GLY A 147 9.05 29.30 -37.30
C GLY A 147 9.05 27.76 -37.18
N VAL A 148 9.59 27.04 -38.17
CA VAL A 148 9.77 25.58 -38.10
C VAL A 148 10.86 25.20 -37.09
N GLU A 149 11.98 25.93 -37.08
CA GLU A 149 13.06 25.71 -36.11
C GLU A 149 12.61 25.94 -34.67
N GLU A 150 11.78 26.96 -34.42
CA GLU A 150 11.20 27.22 -33.10
C GLU A 150 10.27 26.07 -32.66
N LYS A 151 9.35 25.64 -33.52
CA LYS A 151 8.47 24.49 -33.25
C LYS A 151 9.28 23.22 -32.97
N ARG A 152 10.32 22.97 -33.77
CA ARG A 152 11.24 21.83 -33.57
C ARG A 152 11.93 21.92 -32.21
N SER A 153 12.44 23.09 -31.83
CA SER A 153 13.08 23.33 -30.53
C SER A 153 12.11 23.09 -29.37
N LYS A 154 10.85 23.55 -29.49
CA LYS A 154 9.80 23.31 -28.49
C LYS A 154 9.50 21.82 -28.33
N VAL A 155 9.22 21.11 -29.42
CA VAL A 155 8.95 19.66 -29.41
C VAL A 155 10.14 18.89 -28.84
N GLN A 156 11.37 19.30 -29.16
CA GLN A 156 12.57 18.66 -28.62
C GLN A 156 12.72 18.85 -27.10
N LYS A 157 12.35 20.02 -26.56
CA LYS A 157 12.31 20.26 -25.11
C LYS A 157 11.23 19.41 -24.44
N GLU A 158 10.01 19.40 -24.99
CA GLU A 158 8.90 18.59 -24.48
C GLU A 158 9.23 17.09 -24.49
N SER A 159 9.83 16.60 -25.58
CA SER A 159 10.32 15.22 -25.69
C SER A 159 11.34 14.88 -24.61
N LYS A 160 12.30 15.78 -24.34
CA LYS A 160 13.29 15.59 -23.28
C LYS A 160 12.65 15.50 -21.89
N ILE A 161 11.65 16.36 -21.62
CA ILE A 161 10.90 16.34 -20.36
C ILE A 161 10.11 15.04 -20.22
N LEU A 162 9.41 14.62 -21.28
CA LEU A 162 8.63 13.38 -21.27
C LEU A 162 9.51 12.16 -21.05
N LEU A 163 10.69 12.10 -21.69
CA LEU A 163 11.67 11.04 -21.45
C LEU A 163 12.15 10.98 -19.99
N ASP A 164 12.35 12.13 -19.34
CA ASP A 164 12.73 12.18 -17.93
C ASP A 164 11.61 11.64 -17.02
N TYR A 165 10.35 12.02 -17.28
CA TYR A 165 9.20 11.45 -16.58
C TYR A 165 9.08 9.94 -16.77
N THR A 166 9.25 9.45 -18.00
CA THR A 166 9.22 8.02 -18.29
C THR A 166 10.34 7.27 -17.56
N ARG A 167 11.56 7.81 -17.52
CA ARG A 167 12.67 7.22 -16.75
C ARG A 167 12.36 7.15 -15.24
N LYS A 168 11.82 8.23 -14.68
CA LYS A 168 11.39 8.27 -13.26
C LYS A 168 10.28 7.26 -12.97
N ALA A 169 9.30 7.13 -13.87
CA ALA A 169 8.22 6.16 -13.75
C ALA A 169 8.74 4.71 -13.80
N ILE A 170 9.65 4.41 -14.73
CA ILE A 170 10.30 3.09 -14.82
C ILE A 170 11.10 2.78 -13.54
N ALA A 171 11.88 3.74 -13.03
CA ALA A 171 12.64 3.53 -11.80
C ALA A 171 11.73 3.23 -10.59
N ARG A 172 10.62 3.97 -10.45
CA ARG A 172 9.60 3.71 -9.42
C ARG A 172 8.94 2.34 -9.59
N LEU A 173 8.58 1.98 -10.82
CA LEU A 173 7.99 0.68 -11.12
C LEU A 173 8.94 -0.46 -10.73
N THR A 174 10.22 -0.34 -11.07
CA THR A 174 11.24 -1.34 -10.71
C THR A 174 11.41 -1.45 -9.19
N TYR A 175 11.41 -0.31 -8.48
CA TYR A 175 11.47 -0.31 -7.01
C TYR A 175 10.23 -0.98 -6.38
N LEU A 176 9.04 -0.66 -6.87
CA LEU A 176 7.78 -1.27 -6.43
C LEU A 176 7.74 -2.78 -6.69
N LYS A 177 8.20 -3.22 -7.85
CA LYS A 177 8.30 -4.67 -8.15
C LYS A 177 9.23 -5.38 -7.17
N ARG A 178 10.40 -4.80 -6.88
CA ARG A 178 11.33 -5.39 -5.90
C ARG A 178 10.73 -5.47 -4.50
N THR A 179 10.03 -4.42 -4.05
CA THR A 179 9.39 -4.42 -2.73
C THR A 179 8.24 -5.42 -2.66
N LEU A 180 7.44 -5.54 -3.72
CA LEU A 180 6.40 -6.55 -3.83
C LEU A 180 6.98 -7.97 -3.73
N THR A 181 8.04 -8.28 -4.47
CA THR A 181 8.70 -9.59 -4.38
C THR A 181 9.23 -9.87 -2.97
N GLN A 182 9.84 -8.87 -2.31
CA GLN A 182 10.28 -9.04 -0.93
C GLN A 182 9.12 -9.34 0.02
N LEU A 183 8.00 -8.63 -0.13
CA LEU A 183 6.79 -8.88 0.67
C LEU A 183 6.21 -10.27 0.40
N GLU A 184 6.20 -10.71 -0.87
CA GLU A 184 5.77 -12.06 -1.25
C GLU A 184 6.68 -13.14 -0.64
N ASP A 185 8.00 -12.91 -0.59
CA ASP A 185 8.97 -13.82 0.02
C ASP A 185 8.86 -13.85 1.56
N ASP A 186 8.42 -12.77 2.20
CA ASP A 186 8.26 -12.65 3.66
C ASP A 186 6.94 -13.31 4.17
N VAL A 187 5.95 -13.55 3.30
CA VAL A 187 4.66 -14.16 3.67
C VAL A 187 4.80 -15.62 4.14
N PRO A 188 5.45 -16.54 3.39
CA PRO A 188 5.59 -17.94 3.80
C PRO A 188 6.21 -18.17 5.19
N PRO A 189 7.30 -17.51 5.60
CA PRO A 189 7.85 -17.70 6.94
C PRO A 189 6.93 -17.15 8.04
N CYS A 190 6.22 -16.04 7.79
CA CYS A 190 5.19 -15.53 8.70
C CYS A 190 4.02 -16.53 8.85
N GLU A 191 3.52 -17.09 7.75
CA GLU A 191 2.45 -18.09 7.77
C GLU A 191 2.89 -19.35 8.52
N ALA A 192 4.11 -19.83 8.28
CA ALA A 192 4.66 -20.98 9.00
C ALA A 192 4.80 -20.71 10.50
N GLN A 193 5.22 -19.49 10.89
CA GLN A 193 5.30 -19.08 12.28
C GLN A 193 3.91 -19.00 12.94
N MET A 194 2.92 -18.41 12.26
CA MET A 194 1.55 -18.35 12.74
C MET A 194 0.96 -19.75 12.91
N GLU A 195 1.23 -20.67 11.99
CA GLU A 195 0.77 -22.05 12.07
C GLU A 195 1.41 -22.81 13.24
N ASN A 196 2.70 -22.57 13.49
CA ASN A 196 3.37 -23.09 14.68
C ASN A 196 2.75 -22.52 15.98
N TRP A 197 2.43 -21.23 16.03
CA TRP A 197 1.75 -20.65 17.19
C TRP A 197 0.34 -21.22 17.38
N ARG A 198 -0.40 -21.42 16.29
CA ARG A 198 -1.74 -22.03 16.30
C ARG A 198 -1.71 -23.44 16.89
N THR A 199 -0.76 -24.27 16.44
CA THR A 199 -0.60 -25.64 16.94
C THR A 199 -0.17 -25.65 18.41
N ASN A 200 0.81 -24.83 18.80
CA ASN A 200 1.23 -24.69 20.20
C ASN A 200 0.09 -24.21 21.11
N LEU A 201 -0.71 -23.24 20.67
CA LEU A 201 -1.87 -22.76 21.42
C LEU A 201 -2.89 -23.87 21.64
N ALA A 202 -3.17 -24.70 20.63
CA ALA A 202 -4.06 -25.84 20.76
C ALA A 202 -3.54 -26.86 21.80
N VAL A 203 -2.23 -27.09 21.83
CA VAL A 203 -1.58 -27.94 22.85
C VAL A 203 -1.65 -27.32 24.24
N MET A 204 -1.47 -26.00 24.38
CA MET A 204 -1.59 -25.33 25.67
C MET A 204 -3.02 -25.37 26.20
N ALA A 205 -4.02 -25.17 25.33
CA ALA A 205 -5.43 -25.28 25.70
C ALA A 205 -5.82 -26.70 26.14
N SER A 206 -5.24 -27.75 25.54
CA SER A 206 -5.50 -29.13 25.99
C SER A 206 -4.85 -29.41 27.35
N LYS A 207 -3.63 -28.92 27.59
CA LYS A 207 -2.95 -29.00 28.90
C LYS A 207 -3.69 -28.24 29.99
N GLU A 208 -4.18 -27.05 29.69
CA GLU A 208 -5.00 -26.26 30.63
C GLU A 208 -6.21 -27.06 31.12
N ARG A 209 -6.97 -27.66 30.19
CA ARG A 209 -8.12 -28.52 30.56
C ARG A 209 -7.70 -29.71 31.41
N GLN A 210 -6.57 -30.35 31.06
CA GLN A 210 -6.02 -31.45 31.84
C GLN A 210 -5.69 -31.02 33.28
N TYR A 211 -5.02 -29.88 33.46
CA TYR A 211 -4.68 -29.36 34.78
C TYR A 211 -5.90 -28.93 35.58
N LEU A 212 -6.90 -28.31 34.94
CA LEU A 212 -8.16 -27.99 35.60
C LEU A 212 -8.89 -29.25 36.07
N GLN A 213 -8.91 -30.30 35.24
CA GLN A 213 -9.49 -31.59 35.62
C GLN A 213 -8.73 -32.24 36.77
N GLN A 214 -7.38 -32.26 36.72
CA GLN A 214 -6.55 -32.77 37.80
C GLN A 214 -6.75 -31.97 39.10
N TYR A 215 -6.79 -30.65 39.02
CA TYR A 215 -7.07 -29.78 40.16
C TYR A 215 -8.44 -30.10 40.77
N SER A 216 -9.48 -30.23 39.95
CA SER A 216 -10.82 -30.63 40.41
C SER A 216 -10.80 -32.00 41.09
N ASN A 217 -10.07 -32.97 40.53
CA ASN A 217 -9.92 -34.30 41.11
C ASN A 217 -9.22 -34.24 42.47
N TYR A 218 -8.08 -33.55 42.57
CA TYR A 218 -7.37 -33.40 43.84
C TYR A 218 -8.19 -32.64 44.88
N LYS A 219 -8.92 -31.60 44.48
CA LYS A 219 -9.84 -30.88 45.36
C LYS A 219 -10.94 -31.79 45.91
N SER A 220 -11.51 -32.66 45.06
CA SER A 220 -12.51 -33.65 45.50
C SER A 220 -11.92 -34.69 46.45
N LEU A 221 -10.69 -35.16 46.20
CA LEU A 221 -9.97 -36.09 47.07
C LEU A 221 -9.67 -35.47 48.43
N LEU A 222 -9.22 -34.22 48.44
CA LEU A 222 -8.91 -33.45 49.64
C LEU A 222 -10.18 -33.28 50.51
N ASN A 223 -11.30 -32.93 49.88
CA ASN A 223 -12.61 -32.88 50.53
C ASN A 223 -13.05 -34.25 51.09
N ARG A 224 -12.83 -35.35 50.34
CA ARG A 224 -13.16 -36.71 50.79
C ARG A 224 -12.35 -37.15 52.01
N VAL A 225 -11.09 -36.73 52.11
CA VAL A 225 -10.22 -37.01 53.26
C VAL A 225 -10.54 -36.09 54.45
N GLY A 226 -11.52 -35.18 54.31
CA GLY A 226 -11.95 -34.28 55.39
C GLY A 226 -10.94 -33.18 55.71
N TYR A 227 -10.04 -32.86 54.78
CA TYR A 227 -9.07 -31.79 54.97
C TYR A 227 -9.78 -30.43 55.02
N SER A 228 -9.58 -29.71 56.12
CA SER A 228 -9.97 -28.31 56.30
C SER A 228 -8.71 -27.45 56.36
N GLN A 229 -8.81 -26.19 55.92
CA GLN A 229 -7.68 -25.26 55.88
C GLN A 229 -7.05 -25.05 57.28
N ASP A 230 -7.82 -25.30 58.34
CA ASP A 230 -7.38 -25.28 59.74
C ASP A 230 -6.34 -26.36 60.07
N ILE A 231 -6.33 -27.48 59.34
CA ILE A 231 -5.36 -28.59 59.47
C ILE A 231 -4.14 -28.35 58.55
N SER A 232 -4.06 -27.19 57.89
CA SER A 232 -2.86 -26.80 57.16
C SER A 232 -1.68 -26.63 58.12
N HIS A 233 -0.48 -27.04 57.70
CA HIS A 233 0.72 -26.95 58.54
C HIS A 233 0.94 -25.52 59.09
N GLY A 234 0.75 -24.49 58.25
CA GLY A 234 0.87 -23.10 58.69
C GLY A 234 -0.11 -22.74 59.81
N MET A 235 -1.39 -23.10 59.64
CA MET A 235 -2.43 -22.85 60.64
C MET A 235 -2.19 -23.66 61.94
N LEU A 236 -1.73 -24.91 61.82
CA LEU A 236 -1.38 -25.75 62.97
C LEU A 236 -0.20 -25.18 63.77
N VAL A 237 0.80 -24.61 63.08
CA VAL A 237 1.94 -23.94 63.71
C VAL A 237 1.45 -22.69 64.45
N GLU A 238 0.64 -21.85 63.82
CA GLU A 238 0.04 -20.67 64.46
C GLU A 238 -0.82 -21.04 65.68
N MET A 239 -1.67 -22.08 65.58
CA MET A 239 -2.47 -22.58 66.71
C MET A 239 -1.58 -23.14 67.83
N ALA A 240 -0.45 -23.77 67.49
CA ALA A 240 0.50 -24.29 68.46
C ALA A 240 1.24 -23.17 69.21
N GLU A 241 1.66 -22.14 68.50
CA GLU A 241 2.26 -20.93 69.08
C GLU A 241 1.25 -20.20 69.96
N HIS A 242 0.01 -20.02 69.50
CA HIS A 242 -1.04 -19.38 70.30
C HIS A 242 -1.36 -20.17 71.58
N ARG A 243 -1.42 -21.51 71.48
CA ARG A 243 -1.56 -22.39 72.65
C ARG A 243 -0.37 -22.25 73.60
N GLN A 244 0.86 -22.17 73.09
CA GLN A 244 2.05 -21.97 73.92
C GLN A 244 2.00 -20.63 74.66
N ASP A 245 1.54 -19.57 74.00
CA ASP A 245 1.38 -18.26 74.63
C ASP A 245 0.27 -18.23 75.68
N LEU A 246 -0.85 -18.92 75.44
CA LEU A 246 -1.89 -19.13 76.45
C LEU A 246 -1.36 -19.93 77.64
N GLU A 247 -0.54 -20.95 77.41
CA GLU A 247 0.09 -21.73 78.46
C GLU A 247 1.05 -20.89 79.31
N LYS A 248 1.88 -20.03 78.69
CA LYS A 248 2.74 -19.06 79.40
C LYS A 248 1.93 -18.15 80.32
N LYS A 249 0.74 -17.72 79.89
CA LYS A 249 -0.15 -16.84 80.69
C LYS A 249 -0.92 -17.61 81.77
N THR A 250 -1.28 -18.87 81.52
CA THR A 250 -2.13 -19.66 82.43
C THR A 250 -1.32 -20.32 83.54
N LYS A 251 -0.06 -20.70 83.30
CA LYS A 251 0.85 -21.25 84.33
C LYS A 251 0.94 -20.41 85.60
N PRO A 252 1.26 -19.10 85.54
CA PRO A 252 1.35 -18.28 86.75
C PRO A 252 -0.02 -18.14 87.45
N ILE A 253 -1.13 -18.11 86.71
CA ILE A 253 -2.48 -18.05 87.28
C ILE A 253 -2.80 -19.35 88.04
N MET A 254 -2.48 -20.52 87.45
CA MET A 254 -2.62 -21.81 88.13
C MET A 254 -1.72 -21.91 89.36
N ASP A 255 -0.49 -21.41 89.30
CA ASP A 255 0.41 -21.40 90.45
C ASP A 255 -0.14 -20.51 91.58
N THR A 256 -0.72 -19.35 91.26
CA THR A 256 -1.43 -18.53 92.26
C THR A 256 -2.68 -19.20 92.80
N LEU A 257 -3.44 -19.92 91.98
CA LEU A 257 -4.61 -20.67 92.45
C LEU A 257 -4.21 -21.81 93.39
N ARG A 258 -3.07 -22.45 93.12
CA ARG A 258 -2.51 -23.52 93.95
C ARG A 258 -2.05 -23.00 95.31
N SER A 259 -1.46 -21.80 95.38
CA SER A 259 -1.12 -21.19 96.68
C SER A 259 -2.36 -20.81 97.50
N TYR A 260 -3.49 -20.53 96.86
CA TYR A 260 -4.76 -20.33 97.58
C TYR A 260 -5.40 -21.63 98.11
N GLN A 261 -5.04 -22.81 97.56
CA GLN A 261 -5.54 -24.10 98.06
C GLN A 261 -4.89 -24.55 99.37
N ASP A 262 -3.78 -23.94 99.78
CA ASP A 262 -3.11 -24.23 101.07
C ASP A 262 -3.78 -23.50 102.27
N LEU A 263 -4.77 -22.64 102.03
CA LEU A 263 -5.54 -21.99 103.10
C LEU A 263 -6.81 -22.78 103.46
N PRO A 264 -7.04 -23.11 104.75
CA PRO A 264 -8.24 -23.81 105.19
C PRO A 264 -9.52 -23.03 104.82
N PRO A 265 -10.58 -23.70 104.33
CA PRO A 265 -11.77 -23.07 103.75
C PRO A 265 -12.72 -22.41 104.76
N ASP A 266 -12.36 -22.36 106.06
CA ASP A 266 -13.20 -21.82 107.12
C ASP A 266 -12.41 -20.86 108.04
N LYS A 267 -12.91 -19.63 108.18
CA LYS A 267 -12.30 -18.53 108.95
C LYS A 267 -12.11 -18.91 110.42
N ALA A 268 -13.00 -19.75 110.97
CA ALA A 268 -12.92 -20.20 112.37
C ALA A 268 -11.77 -21.21 112.61
N LEU A 269 -11.49 -22.08 111.62
CA LEU A 269 -10.39 -23.04 111.70
C LEU A 269 -9.04 -22.38 111.41
N ALA A 270 -9.01 -21.36 110.56
CA ALA A 270 -7.81 -20.55 110.34
C ALA A 270 -7.40 -19.78 111.62
N THR A 271 -8.35 -19.23 112.38
CA THR A 271 -8.05 -18.61 113.68
C THR A 271 -7.52 -19.61 114.70
N LEU A 272 -8.05 -20.83 114.74
CA LEU A 272 -7.58 -21.88 115.65
C LEU A 272 -6.19 -22.39 115.27
N ALA A 273 -5.91 -22.55 113.97
CA ALA A 273 -4.57 -22.90 113.47
C ALA A 273 -3.52 -21.80 113.75
N ILE A 274 -3.93 -20.52 113.72
CA ILE A 274 -3.07 -19.40 114.14
C ILE A 274 -2.84 -19.44 115.66
N GLU A 275 -3.86 -19.75 116.46
CA GLU A 275 -3.76 -19.88 117.93
C GLU A 275 -2.85 -21.05 118.32
N ASP A 276 -2.97 -22.21 117.67
CA ASP A 276 -2.11 -23.38 117.87
C ASP A 276 -0.66 -23.11 117.47
N LYS A 277 -0.43 -22.39 116.37
CA LYS A 277 0.93 -21.97 115.97
C LYS A 277 1.51 -20.92 116.92
N LYS A 278 0.69 -20.01 117.46
CA LYS A 278 1.11 -19.10 118.54
C LYS A 278 1.46 -19.84 119.82
N ARG A 279 0.72 -20.89 120.18
CA ARG A 279 1.03 -21.76 121.32
C ARG A 279 2.35 -22.51 121.12
N GLN A 280 2.57 -23.07 119.93
CA GLN A 280 3.86 -23.70 119.57
C GLN A 280 5.03 -22.71 119.61
N TYR A 281 4.80 -21.44 119.23
CA TYR A 281 5.79 -20.38 119.37
C TYR A 281 6.06 -20.03 120.84
N ALA A 282 5.03 -19.92 121.67
CA ALA A 282 5.18 -19.63 123.10
C ALA A 282 5.87 -20.77 123.86
N ASP A 283 5.59 -22.03 123.53
CA ASP A 283 6.28 -23.20 124.10
C ASP A 283 7.75 -23.24 123.67
N ALA A 284 8.05 -22.88 122.42
CA ALA A 284 9.44 -22.77 121.94
C ALA A 284 10.19 -21.60 122.59
N GLU A 285 9.52 -20.48 122.85
CA GLU A 285 10.07 -19.32 123.57
C GLU A 285 10.36 -19.68 125.04
N LYS A 286 9.44 -20.37 125.71
CA LYS A 286 9.62 -20.88 127.08
C LYS A 286 10.74 -21.93 127.17
N TYR A 287 10.88 -22.80 126.17
CA TYR A 287 12.01 -23.74 126.08
C TYR A 287 13.35 -22.99 125.93
N LEU A 288 13.37 -21.88 125.19
CA LEU A 288 14.55 -21.02 125.06
C LEU A 288 14.88 -20.32 126.39
N GLU A 289 13.87 -19.87 127.14
CA GLU A 289 14.03 -19.30 128.48
C GLU A 289 14.56 -20.32 129.51
N ASP A 290 14.05 -21.55 129.50
CA ASP A 290 14.54 -22.64 130.38
C ASP A 290 15.99 -23.06 130.04
N VAL A 291 16.36 -23.08 128.75
CA VAL A 291 17.75 -23.31 128.31
C VAL A 291 18.65 -22.16 128.78
N LEU A 292 18.20 -20.90 128.76
CA LEU A 292 18.96 -19.76 129.28
C LEU A 292 19.10 -19.76 130.82
N HIS A 293 18.08 -20.16 131.57
CA HIS A 293 18.16 -20.28 133.02
C HIS A 293 19.06 -21.43 133.48
N SER A 294 19.09 -22.55 132.75
CA SER A 294 20.00 -23.67 133.02
C SER A 294 21.49 -23.33 132.81
N ALA A 295 21.80 -22.29 132.01
CA ALA A 295 23.17 -21.83 131.78
C ALA A 295 23.71 -20.86 132.86
N LEU A 296 22.87 -20.36 133.78
CA LEU A 296 23.25 -19.35 134.80
C LEU A 296 23.41 -19.91 136.23
N THR A 297 23.01 -21.15 136.51
CA THR A 297 23.12 -21.76 137.86
C THR A 297 24.19 -22.85 137.99
N THR A 298 25.07 -23.02 137.00
CA THR A 298 26.25 -23.90 137.07
C THR A 298 27.54 -23.12 136.83
N THR A 299 27.80 -22.15 137.72
CA THR A 299 29.11 -21.57 137.99
C THR A 299 29.22 -21.38 139.50
N ASP A 300 29.56 -22.48 140.17
CA ASP A 300 30.42 -22.60 141.36
C ASP A 300 30.87 -24.08 141.48
#